data_AF-A0A5C7UVP0-F1
#
_entry.id   AF-A0A5C7UVP0-F1
#
_cell.length_a   1.000
_cell.length_b   1.000
_cell.length_c   1.000
_cell.angle_alpha   90.00
_cell.angle_beta   90.00
_cell.angle_gamma   90.00
#
_symmetry.space_group_name_H-M   'P 1'
#
loop_
_entity.id
_entity.type
_entity.pdbx_description
1 polymer ?
#
loop_
_entity_poly.entity_id
_entity_poly.type
_entity_poly.pdbx_seq_one_letter_code
_entity_poly.pdbx_strand_id
1 'polypeptide(L)'
;MGRLQTFQLLTAEQNAAADTIIRAHRYMQIAVVRQKLADAGFVIGRSTLHRYMRQLKQRDLGCMPADARTLVTIVDRAAGHVVALATTASPEEVASLISTGAVAVPVLS
;
A
#
# COMPACT_ATOMS: atom_id res chain seq x y z
N MET A 1 25.52 -10.93 13.82
CA MET A 1 24.71 -9.85 14.44
C MET A 1 23.61 -9.46 13.48
N GLY A 2 22.34 -9.70 13.83
CA GLY A 2 21.20 -9.38 12.97
C GLY A 2 21.13 -7.86 12.76
N ARG A 3 21.14 -7.42 11.49
CA ARG A 3 20.92 -6.01 11.14
C ARG A 3 19.56 -5.58 11.70
N LEU A 4 19.57 -4.79 12.78
CA LEU A 4 18.38 -4.11 13.27
C LEU A 4 17.75 -3.37 12.08
N GLN A 5 16.50 -3.68 11.77
CA GLN A 5 15.83 -3.02 10.65
C GLN A 5 15.74 -1.54 11.00
N THR A 6 16.12 -0.64 10.11
CA THR A 6 16.18 0.81 10.38
C THR A 6 14.86 1.36 10.98
N PHE A 7 13.72 0.74 10.67
CA PHE A 7 12.41 1.05 11.24
C PHE A 7 12.21 0.62 12.71
N GLN A 8 12.94 -0.39 13.20
CA GLN A 8 12.92 -0.82 14.61
C GLN A 8 13.68 0.16 15.53
N LEU A 9 14.49 1.05 14.95
CA LEU A 9 15.20 2.10 15.68
C LEU A 9 14.40 3.42 15.74
N LEU A 10 13.29 3.52 15.01
CA LEU A 10 12.43 4.71 15.03
C LEU A 10 11.54 4.71 16.27
N THR A 11 11.29 5.89 16.82
CA THR A 11 10.28 6.06 17.87
C THR A 11 8.88 5.76 17.33
N ALA A 12 7.91 5.54 18.23
CA ALA A 12 6.53 5.29 17.82
C ALA A 12 5.94 6.44 16.96
N GLU A 13 6.25 7.69 17.32
CA GLU A 13 5.82 8.87 16.58
C GLU A 13 6.44 8.93 15.17
N GLN A 14 7.72 8.59 15.06
CA GLN A 14 8.43 8.56 13.78
C GLN A 14 7.89 7.46 12.86
N ASN A 15 7.57 6.28 13.41
CA ASN A 15 6.91 5.21 12.67
C ASN A 15 5.53 5.64 12.18
N ALA A 16 4.73 6.33 13.02
CA ALA A 16 3.42 6.83 12.63
C ALA A 16 3.50 7.88 11.49
N ALA A 17 4.48 8.77 11.54
CA ALA A 17 4.73 9.74 10.47
C ALA A 17 5.14 9.06 9.15
N ALA A 18 6.03 8.06 9.23
CA ALA A 18 6.46 7.29 8.07
C ALA A 18 5.29 6.50 7.45
N ASP A 19 4.47 5.85 8.27
CA ASP A 19 3.27 5.14 7.83
C ASP A 19 2.28 6.07 7.14
N THR A 20 2.08 7.28 7.68
CA THR A 20 1.21 8.30 7.08
C THR A 20 1.69 8.70 5.68
N ILE A 21 3.00 8.94 5.52
CA ILE A 21 3.60 9.26 4.22
C ILE A 21 3.42 8.10 3.23
N ILE A 22 3.67 6.86 3.67
CA ILE A 22 3.52 5.66 2.83
C ILE A 22 2.05 5.48 2.39
N ARG A 23 1.11 5.64 3.31
CA ARG A 23 -0.34 5.51 3.06
C ARG A 23 -0.86 6.60 2.13
N ALA A 24 -0.38 7.84 2.28
CA ALA A 24 -0.72 8.95 1.38
C ALA A 24 -0.35 8.68 -0.09
N HIS A 25 0.64 7.83 -0.34
CA HIS A 25 1.07 7.41 -1.69
C HIS A 25 0.56 6.01 -2.05
N ARG A 26 -0.41 5.46 -1.30
CA ARG A 26 -1.05 4.16 -1.55
C ARG A 26 -0.06 3.00 -1.74
N TYR A 27 1.06 3.03 -1.01
CA TYR A 27 2.15 2.04 -1.13
C TYR A 27 2.80 1.99 -2.53
N MET A 28 2.58 3.00 -3.37
CA MET A 28 3.17 3.13 -4.69
C MET A 28 4.29 4.19 -4.67
N GLN A 29 4.97 4.35 -5.80
CA GLN A 29 5.93 5.45 -6.02
C GLN A 29 7.08 5.46 -4.98
N ILE A 30 7.75 4.33 -4.81
CA ILE A 30 8.79 4.15 -3.78
C ILE A 30 9.88 5.24 -3.77
N ALA A 31 10.23 5.78 -4.94
CA ALA A 31 11.20 6.86 -5.05
C ALA A 31 10.70 8.16 -4.42
N VAL A 32 9.43 8.51 -4.66
CA VAL A 32 8.76 9.70 -4.10
C VAL A 32 8.58 9.54 -2.60
N VAL A 33 8.12 8.37 -2.15
CA VAL A 33 7.99 8.06 -0.72
C VAL A 33 9.33 8.16 -0.02
N ARG A 34 10.40 7.61 -0.61
CA ARG A 34 11.75 7.71 -0.06
C ARG A 34 12.21 9.15 0.04
N GLN A 35 11.94 9.98 -0.96
CA GLN A 35 12.31 11.39 -0.93
C GLN A 35 11.57 12.12 0.19
N LYS A 36 10.25 11.95 0.30
CA LYS A 36 9.45 12.58 1.37
C LYS A 36 9.86 12.12 2.77
N LEU A 37 10.25 10.86 2.91
CA LEU A 37 10.82 10.35 4.16
C LEU A 37 12.17 11.03 4.45
N ALA A 38 13.03 11.20 3.46
CA ALA A 38 14.29 11.92 3.61
C ALA A 38 14.08 13.40 3.97
N ASP A 39 13.11 14.07 3.34
CA ASP A 39 12.72 15.46 3.64
C ASP A 39 12.21 15.60 5.09
N ALA A 40 11.56 14.55 5.62
CA ALA A 40 11.14 14.46 7.02
C ALA A 40 12.27 13.98 7.97
N GLY A 41 13.51 13.86 7.49
CA GLY A 41 14.69 13.46 8.28
C GLY A 41 14.95 11.96 8.37
N PHE A 42 14.22 11.13 7.63
CA PHE A 42 14.35 9.67 7.65
C PHE A 42 15.14 9.14 6.45
N VAL A 43 16.38 8.73 6.70
CA VAL A 43 17.23 8.13 5.65
C VAL A 43 17.05 6.62 5.63
N ILE A 44 16.29 6.14 4.63
CA ILE A 44 15.97 4.71 4.50
C ILE A 44 16.39 4.20 3.13
N GLY A 45 17.15 3.10 3.11
CA GLY A 45 17.53 2.42 1.88
C GLY A 45 16.32 1.88 1.12
N ARG A 46 16.35 1.95 -0.22
CA ARG A 46 15.23 1.54 -1.09
C ARG A 46 14.73 0.11 -0.79
N SER A 47 15.62 -0.84 -0.61
CA SER A 47 15.25 -2.24 -0.31
C SER A 47 14.59 -2.40 1.05
N THR A 48 15.03 -1.64 2.05
CA THR A 48 14.43 -1.62 3.40
C THR A 48 13.04 -1.01 3.34
N LEU A 49 12.89 0.13 2.65
CA LEU A 49 11.59 0.77 2.46
C LEU A 49 10.62 -0.16 1.72
N HIS A 50 11.06 -0.82 0.65
CA HIS A 50 10.20 -1.75 -0.10
C HIS A 50 9.65 -2.88 0.78
N ARG A 51 10.52 -3.52 1.57
CA ARG A 51 10.13 -4.59 2.50
C ARG A 51 9.16 -4.07 3.56
N TYR A 52 9.45 -2.90 4.14
CA TYR A 52 8.60 -2.27 5.13
C TYR A 52 7.21 -1.95 4.57
N MET A 53 7.14 -1.30 3.39
CA MET A 53 5.87 -0.99 2.72
C MET A 53 5.05 -2.25 2.45
N ARG A 54 5.67 -3.38 2.07
CA ARG A 54 4.98 -4.66 1.88
C ARG A 54 4.38 -5.19 3.17
N GLN A 55 5.13 -5.15 4.27
CA GLN A 55 4.66 -5.59 5.58
C GLN A 55 3.55 -4.68 6.12
N LEU A 56 3.71 -3.36 5.99
CA LEU A 56 2.70 -2.37 6.37
C LEU A 56 1.41 -2.58 5.56
N LYS A 57 1.52 -2.77 4.23
CA LYS A 57 0.37 -3.09 3.38
C LYS A 57 -0.34 -4.37 3.82
N GLN A 58 0.40 -5.42 4.19
CA GLN A 58 -0.22 -6.66 4.70
C GLN A 58 -0.95 -6.44 6.03
N ARG A 59 -0.37 -5.66 6.96
CA ARG A 59 -1.02 -5.29 8.22
C ARG A 59 -2.28 -4.45 7.98
N ASP A 60 -2.18 -3.45 7.10
CA ASP A 60 -3.28 -2.56 6.75
C ASP A 60 -4.37 -3.27 5.93
N LEU A 61 -4.07 -4.35 5.22
CA LEU A 61 -5.09 -5.23 4.62
C LEU A 61 -5.77 -6.13 5.67
N GLY A 62 -5.04 -6.53 6.72
CA GLY A 62 -5.59 -7.30 7.84
C GLY A 62 -6.45 -6.47 8.79
N CYS A 63 -6.20 -5.17 8.89
CA CYS A 63 -7.00 -4.21 9.63
C CYS A 63 -7.85 -3.41 8.64
N MET A 64 -9.12 -3.79 8.42
CA MET A 64 -10.03 -2.95 7.62
C MET A 64 -9.97 -1.51 8.14
N PRO A 65 -9.64 -0.51 7.30
CA PRO A 65 -9.80 0.89 7.67
C PRO A 65 -11.25 1.10 8.11
N ALA A 66 -11.49 1.85 9.19
CA ALA A 66 -12.85 2.14 9.66
C ALA A 66 -13.74 2.75 8.54
N ASP A 67 -13.11 3.40 7.57
CA ASP A 67 -13.76 4.03 6.42
C ASP A 67 -13.89 3.12 5.20
N ALA A 68 -13.23 1.95 5.20
CA ALA A 68 -13.37 0.98 4.14
C ALA A 68 -14.75 0.32 4.25
N ARG A 69 -15.63 0.65 3.32
CA ARG A 69 -16.99 0.10 3.28
C ARG A 69 -17.05 -1.23 2.53
N THR A 70 -16.04 -1.55 1.73
CA THR A 70 -16.10 -2.69 0.81
C THR A 70 -14.75 -3.36 0.63
N LEU A 71 -14.74 -4.69 0.68
CA LEU A 71 -13.61 -5.54 0.31
C LEU A 71 -13.86 -6.10 -1.08
N VAL A 72 -12.89 -5.92 -1.98
CA VAL A 72 -12.91 -6.44 -3.34
C VAL A 72 -11.86 -7.55 -3.46
N THR A 73 -12.32 -8.75 -3.76
CA THR A 73 -11.45 -9.91 -4.01
C THR A 73 -11.45 -10.22 -5.50
N ILE A 74 -10.29 -10.08 -6.13
CA ILE A 74 -10.06 -10.40 -7.53
C ILE A 74 -9.40 -11.78 -7.58
N VAL A 75 -10.05 -12.73 -8.26
CA VAL A 75 -9.56 -14.09 -8.42
C VAL A 75 -9.21 -14.33 -9.89
N ASP A 76 -7.92 -14.46 -10.17
CA ASP A 76 -7.45 -14.99 -11.45
C ASP A 76 -7.41 -16.51 -11.36
N ARG A 77 -8.39 -17.15 -12.03
CA ARG A 77 -8.54 -18.60 -12.05
C ARG A 77 -7.49 -19.30 -12.92
N ALA A 78 -6.93 -18.61 -13.91
CA ALA A 78 -5.93 -19.18 -14.80
C ALA A 78 -4.56 -19.24 -14.12
N ALA A 79 -4.20 -18.17 -13.41
CA ALA A 79 -2.93 -18.09 -12.67
C ALA A 79 -3.02 -18.66 -11.24
N GLY A 80 -4.22 -18.96 -10.73
CA GLY A 80 -4.43 -19.34 -9.33
C GLY A 80 -4.09 -18.22 -8.35
N HIS A 81 -4.18 -16.97 -8.81
CA HIS A 81 -3.73 -15.80 -8.06
C HIS A 81 -4.92 -15.03 -7.49
N VAL A 82 -4.83 -14.63 -6.22
CA VAL A 82 -5.88 -13.89 -5.52
C VAL A 82 -5.31 -12.55 -5.04
N VAL A 83 -5.99 -11.47 -5.39
CA VAL A 83 -5.68 -10.11 -4.91
C VAL A 83 -6.87 -9.59 -4.12
N ALA A 84 -6.64 -9.18 -2.88
CA ALA A 84 -7.63 -8.48 -2.08
C ALA A 84 -7.30 -6.98 -2.01
N LEU A 85 -8.32 -6.15 -2.19
CA LEU A 85 -8.26 -4.70 -2.13
C LEU A 85 -9.36 -4.19 -1.20
N ALA A 86 -9.02 -3.31 -0.26
CA ALA A 86 -10.01 -2.55 0.50
C ALA A 86 -10.31 -1.23 -0.21
N THR A 87 -11.58 -0.84 -0.26
CA THR A 87 -12.02 0.42 -0.86
C THR A 87 -13.08 1.11 0.01
N THR A 88 -13.14 2.43 -0.09
CA THR A 88 -14.18 3.27 0.53
C THR A 88 -15.42 3.39 -0.34
N ALA A 89 -15.32 3.02 -1.63
CA ALA A 89 -16.45 2.95 -2.56
C ALA A 89 -17.49 1.95 -2.08
N SER A 90 -18.77 2.19 -2.38
CA SER A 90 -19.84 1.24 -2.04
C SER A 90 -19.78 0.00 -2.94
N PRO A 91 -20.38 -1.14 -2.52
CA PRO A 91 -20.44 -2.33 -3.36
C PRO A 91 -21.09 -2.06 -4.72
N GLU A 92 -22.10 -1.19 -4.76
CA GLU A 92 -22.84 -0.81 -5.97
C GLU A 92 -21.96 0.01 -6.93
N GLU A 93 -21.17 0.95 -6.42
CA GLU A 93 -20.22 1.74 -7.21
C GLU A 93 -19.15 0.84 -7.83
N VAL A 94 -18.60 -0.10 -7.04
CA VAL A 94 -17.62 -1.08 -7.53
C VAL A 94 -18.23 -1.98 -8.60
N ALA A 95 -19.43 -2.50 -8.38
CA ALA A 95 -20.12 -3.34 -9.35
C ALA A 95 -20.40 -2.60 -10.66
N SER A 96 -20.80 -1.32 -10.59
CA SER A 96 -21.03 -0.45 -11.74
C SER A 96 -19.75 -0.19 -12.54
N LEU A 97 -18.62 0.09 -11.87
CA LEU A 97 -17.33 0.29 -12.53
C LEU A 97 -16.84 -0.97 -13.27
N ILE A 98 -17.08 -2.15 -12.70
CA ILE A 98 -16.70 -3.43 -13.31
C ILE A 98 -17.62 -3.76 -14.50
N SER A 99 -18.93 -3.53 -14.36
CA SER A 99 -19.91 -3.88 -15.40
C SER A 99 -19.86 -2.97 -16.63
N THR A 100 -19.42 -1.71 -16.46
CA THR A 100 -19.37 -0.72 -17.56
C THR A 100 -18.14 -0.90 -18.48
N GLY A 101 -17.20 -1.80 -18.15
CA GLY A 101 -16.24 -2.31 -19.14
C GLY A 101 -15.26 -1.28 -19.73
N ALA A 102 -14.79 -0.30 -18.96
CA ALA A 102 -13.68 0.56 -19.40
C ALA A 102 -12.32 -0.08 -19.09
N VAL A 103 -11.97 -1.18 -19.77
CA VAL A 103 -10.59 -1.66 -19.81
C VAL A 103 -9.88 -0.97 -20.98
N ALA A 104 -9.48 0.28 -20.75
CA ALA A 104 -8.34 0.88 -21.43
C ALA A 104 -7.25 1.08 -20.36
N VAL A 105 -6.41 0.08 -20.17
CA VAL A 105 -5.18 0.25 -19.39
C VAL A 105 -4.13 0.79 -20.36
N PRO A 106 -3.69 2.05 -20.25
CA PRO A 106 -2.50 2.47 -20.98
C PRO A 106 -1.32 1.69 -20.41
N VAL A 107 -0.76 0.80 -21.25
CA VAL A 107 0.55 0.19 -21.00
C VAL A 107 1.57 1.31 -21.14
N LEU A 108 2.02 1.87 -20.00
CA LEU A 108 3.20 2.72 -19.99
C LEU A 108 4.43 1.82 -20.09
N SER A 109 5.12 1.95 -21.23
CA SER A 109 6.45 1.39 -21.49
C SER A 109 7.52 2.08 -20.65
#